data_AF-A0A1E5K329-F1
#
_entry.id   AF-A0A1E5K329-F1
#
_cell.length_a   1.000
_cell.length_b   1.000
_cell.length_c   1.000
_cell.angle_alpha   90.00
_cell.angle_beta   90.00
_cell.angle_gamma   90.00
#
_symmetry.space_group_name_H-M   'P 1'
#
loop_
_entity.id
_entity.type
_entity.pdbx_description
1 polymer ?
#
loop_
_entity_poly.entity_id
_entity_poly.type
_entity_poly.pdbx_seq_one_letter_code
_entity_poly.pdbx_strand_id
1 'polypeptide(L)'
;MVESVITIGAILTAVTAVASIFLVRMSSKKSHAGYYPNFLLAIVGLLLILVSSVAPKVDIMGAGFGGLGIACLFASALGFIISSVMDSYKNAEA
;
A
#
# COMPACT_ATOMS: atom_id res chain seq x y z
N MET A 1 -3.11 19.73 3.18
CA MET A 1 -1.94 18.86 2.88
C MET A 1 -1.89 17.65 3.80
N VAL A 2 -1.62 17.79 5.11
CA VAL A 2 -1.52 16.63 6.03
C VAL A 2 -2.83 15.83 6.09
N GLU A 3 -3.97 16.52 6.24
CA GLU A 3 -5.30 15.88 6.23
C GLU A 3 -5.54 15.06 4.95
N SER A 4 -5.32 15.66 3.78
CA SER A 4 -5.46 14.98 2.49
C SER A 4 -4.59 13.73 2.38
N VAL A 5 -3.33 13.79 2.81
CA VAL A 5 -2.41 12.64 2.80
C VAL A 5 -2.90 11.53 3.73
N ILE A 6 -3.42 11.88 4.90
CA ILE A 6 -4.01 10.91 5.84
C ILE A 6 -5.27 10.28 5.24
N THR A 7 -6.17 11.07 4.64
CA THR A 7 -7.39 10.56 4.01
C THR A 7 -7.07 9.60 2.87
N ILE A 8 -6.17 10.00 1.96
CA ILE A 8 -5.76 9.17 0.82
C ILE A 8 -5.05 7.91 1.31
N GLY A 9 -4.15 8.04 2.30
CA GLY A 9 -3.45 6.91 2.91
C GLY A 9 -4.40 5.92 3.60
N ALA A 10 -5.41 6.41 4.32
CA ALA A 10 -6.41 5.57 4.99
C ALA A 10 -7.26 4.79 3.97
N ILE A 11 -7.71 5.45 2.90
CA ILE A 11 -8.49 4.81 1.83
C ILE A 11 -7.64 3.76 1.12
N LEU A 12 -6.41 4.11 0.71
CA LEU A 12 -5.49 3.16 0.07
C LEU A 12 -5.23 1.96 0.96
N THR A 13 -4.98 2.18 2.26
CA THR A 13 -4.78 1.12 3.24
C THR A 13 -5.98 0.18 3.32
N ALA A 14 -7.19 0.73 3.40
CA ALA A 14 -8.41 -0.09 3.48
C ALA A 14 -8.56 -0.96 2.23
N VAL A 15 -8.34 -0.38 1.05
CA VAL A 15 -8.44 -1.09 -0.23
C VAL A 15 -7.36 -2.16 -0.37
N THR A 16 -6.10 -1.85 -0.08
CA THR A 16 -5.01 -2.83 -0.16
C THR A 16 -5.13 -3.92 0.89
N ALA A 17 -5.54 -3.59 2.11
CA ALA A 17 -5.79 -4.58 3.15
C ALA A 17 -6.86 -5.59 2.70
N VAL A 18 -7.99 -5.11 2.17
CA VAL A 18 -9.05 -5.99 1.65
C VAL A 18 -8.52 -6.84 0.49
N ALA A 19 -7.82 -6.25 -0.48
CA ALA A 19 -7.25 -6.98 -1.61
C ALA A 19 -6.25 -8.06 -1.15
N SER A 20 -5.35 -7.73 -0.23
CA SER A 20 -4.37 -8.66 0.36
C SER A 20 -5.06 -9.78 1.14
N ILE A 21 -6.09 -9.47 1.93
CA ILE A 21 -6.89 -10.48 2.66
C ILE A 21 -7.49 -11.50 1.69
N PHE A 22 -8.14 -11.02 0.62
CA PHE A 22 -8.74 -11.88 -0.40
C PHE A 22 -7.67 -12.73 -1.12
N LEU A 23 -6.55 -12.11 -1.50
CA LEU A 23 -5.47 -12.81 -2.20
C LEU A 23 -4.80 -13.89 -1.33
N VAL A 24 -4.55 -13.62 -0.04
CA VAL A 24 -3.99 -14.62 0.89
C VAL A 24 -4.94 -15.80 1.07
N ARG A 25 -6.26 -15.54 1.14
CA ARG A 25 -7.29 -16.59 1.26
C ARG A 25 -7.46 -17.43 0.00
N MET A 26 -7.46 -16.81 -1.19
CA MET A 26 -7.64 -17.53 -2.45
C MET A 26 -6.36 -18.24 -2.94
N SER A 27 -5.19 -17.83 -2.45
CA SER A 27 -3.92 -18.37 -2.90
C SER A 27 -3.52 -19.65 -2.17
N SER A 28 -2.87 -20.57 -2.88
CA SER A 28 -2.28 -21.78 -2.31
C SER A 28 -1.29 -21.47 -1.17
N LYS A 29 -1.06 -22.42 -0.25
CA LYS A 29 -0.19 -22.24 0.94
C LYS A 29 1.25 -21.78 0.63
N LYS A 30 1.76 -22.00 -0.58
CA LYS A 30 3.11 -21.57 -1.02
C LYS A 30 3.12 -20.24 -1.81
N SER A 31 1.96 -19.62 -2.05
CA SER A 31 1.86 -18.46 -2.92
C SER A 31 1.97 -17.17 -2.12
N HIS A 32 2.87 -16.30 -2.56
CA HIS A 32 3.13 -14.98 -1.97
C HIS A 32 2.24 -13.89 -2.60
N ALA A 33 1.16 -14.27 -3.28
CA ALA A 33 0.35 -13.34 -4.06
C ALA A 33 -0.29 -12.22 -3.22
N GLY A 34 -0.52 -12.47 -1.92
CA GLY A 34 -1.01 -11.47 -0.97
C GLY A 34 -0.06 -10.28 -0.75
N TYR A 35 1.19 -10.38 -1.17
CA TYR A 35 2.20 -9.32 -1.04
C TYR A 35 2.33 -8.44 -2.29
N TYR A 36 1.84 -8.88 -3.45
CA TYR A 36 1.98 -8.12 -4.71
C TYR A 36 1.34 -6.73 -4.69
N PRO A 37 0.10 -6.54 -4.18
CA PRO A 37 -0.50 -5.20 -4.14
C PRO A 37 0.34 -4.22 -3.31
N ASN A 38 0.86 -4.69 -2.18
CA ASN A 38 1.65 -3.88 -1.26
C ASN A 38 3.01 -3.52 -1.87
N PHE A 39 3.62 -4.46 -2.60
CA PHE A 39 4.88 -4.22 -3.29
C PHE A 39 4.72 -3.22 -4.44
N LEU A 40 3.61 -3.31 -5.18
CA LEU A 40 3.28 -2.33 -6.21
C LEU A 40 3.10 -0.92 -5.62
N LEU A 41 2.34 -0.80 -4.52
CA LEU A 41 2.20 0.49 -3.83
C LEU A 41 3.55 1.03 -3.30
N ALA A 42 4.45 0.17 -2.84
CA ALA A 42 5.78 0.58 -2.41
C ALA A 42 6.58 1.23 -3.55
N ILE A 43 6.62 0.56 -4.70
CA ILE A 43 7.32 1.05 -5.89
C ILE A 43 6.70 2.35 -6.38
N VAL A 44 5.38 2.39 -6.53
CA VAL A 44 4.67 3.60 -6.98
C VAL A 44 4.89 4.76 -6.00
N GLY A 45 4.84 4.49 -4.69
CA GLY A 45 5.11 5.49 -3.66
C GLY A 45 6.52 6.07 -3.76
N LEU A 46 7.53 5.22 -3.93
CA LEU A 46 8.92 5.66 -4.14
C LEU A 46 9.06 6.50 -5.41
N LEU A 47 8.49 6.06 -6.53
CA LEU A 47 8.55 6.80 -7.79
C LEU A 47 7.90 8.18 -7.67
N LEU A 48 6.74 8.27 -7.01
CA LEU A 48 6.04 9.53 -6.78
C LEU A 48 6.87 10.51 -5.93
N ILE A 49 7.58 10.02 -4.91
CA ILE A 49 8.49 10.85 -4.10
C ILE A 49 9.66 11.35 -4.96
N LEU A 50 10.29 10.48 -5.75
CA LEU A 50 11.43 10.87 -6.60
C LEU A 50 11.02 11.92 -7.63
N VAL A 51 9.88 11.71 -8.28
CA VAL A 51 9.34 12.61 -9.30
C VAL A 51 8.86 13.94 -8.71
N SER A 52 8.52 13.99 -7.41
CA SER A 52 8.08 15.22 -6.75
C SER A 52 9.10 16.37 -6.79
N SER A 53 10.39 16.05 -6.98
CA SER A 53 11.47 17.03 -7.05
C SER A 53 11.63 17.68 -8.43
N VAL A 54 11.12 17.04 -9.48
CA VAL A 54 11.38 17.41 -10.89
C VAL A 54 10.11 17.70 -11.69
N ALA A 55 8.97 17.11 -11.32
CA ALA A 55 7.72 17.31 -12.03
C ALA A 55 7.00 18.59 -11.58
N PRO A 56 6.23 19.23 -12.49
CA PRO A 56 5.35 20.33 -12.12
C PRO A 56 4.38 19.91 -11.01
N LYS A 57 3.98 20.85 -10.15
CA LYS A 57 3.05 20.60 -9.05
C LYS A 57 1.70 20.16 -9.62
N VAL A 58 1.40 18.87 -9.52
CA VAL A 58 0.05 18.33 -9.72
C VAL A 58 -0.56 18.20 -8.34
N ASP A 59 -1.68 18.89 -8.10
CA ASP A 59 -2.33 18.93 -6.80
C ASP A 59 -3.60 18.08 -6.83
N ILE A 60 -3.57 16.91 -6.18
CA ILE A 60 -4.74 16.03 -6.05
C ILE A 60 -5.23 16.14 -4.63
N MET A 61 -6.44 16.71 -4.46
CA MET A 61 -7.05 16.99 -3.14
C MET A 61 -6.15 17.82 -2.20
N GLY A 62 -5.26 18.68 -2.70
CA GLY A 62 -4.33 19.43 -1.85
C GLY A 62 -3.08 18.64 -1.42
N ALA A 63 -2.83 17.49 -2.05
CA ALA A 63 -1.61 16.70 -1.95
C ALA A 63 -0.89 16.64 -3.32
N GLY A 64 0.35 17.10 -3.33
CA GLY A 64 1.26 16.93 -4.47
C GLY A 64 1.77 15.49 -4.62
N PHE A 65 2.60 15.25 -5.65
CA PHE A 65 3.25 13.94 -5.87
C PHE A 65 3.97 13.40 -4.62
N GLY A 66 4.64 14.25 -3.85
CA GLY A 66 5.28 13.83 -2.60
C GLY A 66 4.27 13.36 -1.55
N GLY A 67 3.13 14.03 -1.42
CA GLY A 67 2.06 13.64 -0.49
C GLY A 67 1.39 12.33 -0.90
N LEU A 68 1.11 12.16 -2.20
CA LEU A 68 0.61 10.90 -2.75
C LEU A 68 1.62 9.75 -2.55
N GLY A 69 2.90 10.02 -2.77
CA GLY A 69 3.97 9.05 -2.56
C GLY A 69 4.04 8.57 -1.11
N ILE A 70 3.99 9.50 -0.14
CA ILE A 70 3.94 9.16 1.29
C ILE A 70 2.68 8.34 1.63
N ALA A 71 1.51 8.71 1.09
CA ALA A 71 0.27 7.97 1.31
C ALA A 71 0.37 6.53 0.76
N CYS A 72 0.94 6.33 -0.43
CA CYS A 72 1.18 5.01 -1.01
C CYS A 72 2.16 4.17 -0.18
N LEU A 73 3.26 4.77 0.30
CA LEU A 73 4.22 4.07 1.15
C LEU A 73 3.62 3.67 2.51
N PHE A 74 2.84 4.56 3.11
CA PHE A 74 2.12 4.27 4.36
C PHE A 74 1.15 3.10 4.19
N ALA A 75 0.32 3.14 3.13
CA ALA A 75 -0.62 2.07 2.84
C ALA A 75 0.07 0.73 2.50
N SER A 76 1.21 0.78 1.81
CA SER A 76 2.04 -0.40 1.54
C SER A 76 2.59 -1.01 2.82
N ALA A 77 3.13 -0.20 3.75
CA ALA A 77 3.68 -0.67 5.01
C ALA A 77 2.61 -1.38 5.86
N LEU A 78 1.43 -0.78 6.01
CA LEU A 78 0.31 -1.41 6.71
C LEU A 78 -0.18 -2.68 6.01
N GLY A 79 -0.29 -2.63 4.68
CA GLY A 79 -0.65 -3.81 3.89
C GLY A 79 0.34 -4.97 4.10
N PHE A 80 1.64 -4.69 4.15
CA PHE A 80 2.66 -5.70 4.44
C PHE A 80 2.51 -6.32 5.82
N ILE A 81 2.22 -5.52 6.84
CA ILE A 81 1.97 -6.00 8.21
C ILE A 81 0.73 -6.91 8.23
N ILE A 82 -0.36 -6.51 7.56
CA ILE A 82 -1.59 -7.31 7.52
C ILE A 82 -1.34 -8.64 6.80
N SER A 83 -0.70 -8.61 5.63
CA SER A 83 -0.36 -9.81 4.86
C SER A 83 0.53 -10.76 5.67
N SER A 84 1.54 -10.25 6.38
CA SER A 84 2.45 -11.09 7.18
C SER A 84 1.77 -11.74 8.38
N VAL A 85 0.88 -11.02 9.06
CA VAL A 85 0.06 -11.57 10.15
C VAL A 85 -0.84 -12.68 9.63
N MET A 86 -1.55 -12.44 8.52
CA MET A 86 -2.44 -13.45 7.94
C MET A 86 -1.72 -14.70 7.44
N ASP A 87 -0.57 -14.51 6.79
CA ASP A 87 0.25 -15.62 6.32
C ASP A 87 0.80 -16.44 7.50
N SER A 88 1.16 -15.78 8.61
CA SER A 88 1.55 -16.46 9.85
C SER A 88 0.41 -17.33 10.40
N TYR A 89 -0.83 -16.83 10.44
CA TYR A 89 -1.99 -17.62 10.88
C TYR A 89 -2.25 -18.83 9.97
N LYS A 90 -2.22 -18.63 8.65
CA LYS A 90 -2.46 -19.68 7.67
C LYS A 90 -1.42 -20.82 7.71
N ASN A 91 -0.18 -20.50 8.09
CA ASN A 91 0.91 -21.47 8.22
C ASN A 91 1.04 -22.04 9.64
N ALA A 92 0.54 -21.38 10.67
CA ALA A 92 0.49 -21.90 12.04
C ALA A 92 -0.59 -23.00 12.23
N GLU A 93 -1.65 -22.98 11.41
CA GLU A 93 -2.68 -24.05 11.35
C GLU A 93 -2.25 -25.28 10.52
N ALA A 94 -0.98 -25.38 10.10
CA ALA A 94 -0.47 -26.45 9.24
C ALA A 94 0.32 -27.51 10.02
#